data_AF-A0A7Y9B0Q9-F1
#
_entry.id   AF-A0A7Y9B0Q9-F1
#
_cell.length_a   1.000
_cell.length_b   1.000
_cell.length_c   1.000
_cell.angle_alpha   90.00
_cell.angle_beta   90.00
_cell.angle_gamma   90.00
#
_symmetry.space_group_name_H-M   'P 1'
#
loop_
_entity.id
_entity.type
_entity.pdbx_description
1 polymer ?
#
loop_
_entity_poly.entity_id
_entity_poly.type
_entity_poly.pdbx_seq_one_letter_code
_entity_poly.pdbx_strand_id
1 'polypeptide(L)'
;MKKLLSSTLAVALALSLAIGLTSLSGNKVEAKAKKHKKLTKIEKELKTAKGEPLQQTIDIVTKYNYKAKYYNQGEDATDYIDAIADDMITVKTKVNKKKKTVRVDVLDKETYASKHAKDILKKKLPENEAWRIVQEAMTEKYGTKFRVRFLTAKISADNEGNSVWFLKAKCKKGKTKYVGEFKVQADGNGGGTLIEDNVYEED
;
A
#
# COMPACT_ATOMS: atom_id res chain seq x y z
N MET A 1 -7.84 -43.84 23.81
CA MET A 1 -8.91 -42.82 23.68
C MET A 1 -8.61 -41.91 22.50
N LYS A 2 -9.66 -41.34 21.92
CA LYS A 2 -9.82 -40.91 20.52
C LYS A 2 -8.93 -39.74 20.08
N LYS A 3 -8.60 -39.76 18.78
CA LYS A 3 -7.98 -38.73 17.93
C LYS A 3 -8.72 -37.39 18.02
N LEU A 4 -7.99 -36.27 17.91
CA LEU A 4 -8.51 -35.01 17.38
C LEU A 4 -7.52 -34.43 16.36
N LEU A 5 -7.82 -34.72 15.09
CA LEU A 5 -7.35 -34.00 13.92
C LEU A 5 -8.04 -32.63 13.92
N SER A 6 -7.29 -31.54 13.99
CA SER A 6 -7.83 -30.21 13.66
C SER A 6 -7.63 -29.94 12.16
N SER A 7 -8.76 -30.02 11.49
CA SER A 7 -9.00 -29.92 10.05
C SER A 7 -8.70 -28.53 9.47
N THR A 8 -7.95 -28.54 8.36
CA THR A 8 -8.16 -27.78 7.11
C THR A 8 -9.16 -26.62 7.13
N LEU A 9 -8.67 -25.40 6.91
CA LEU A 9 -9.47 -24.28 6.40
C LEU A 9 -9.07 -23.99 4.95
N ALA A 10 -9.64 -24.75 4.02
CA ALA A 10 -9.61 -24.43 2.60
C ALA A 10 -10.74 -23.45 2.31
N VAL A 11 -10.42 -22.16 2.17
CA VAL A 11 -11.37 -21.17 1.66
C VAL A 11 -11.47 -21.35 0.15
N ALA A 12 -12.39 -22.21 -0.29
CA ALA A 12 -12.81 -22.31 -1.67
C ALA A 12 -13.80 -21.16 -1.94
N LEU A 13 -13.33 -20.10 -2.59
CA LEU A 13 -14.17 -18.99 -3.04
C LEU A 13 -14.95 -19.44 -4.30
N ALA A 14 -16.14 -19.99 -4.10
CA ALA A 14 -17.10 -20.25 -5.17
C ALA A 14 -17.82 -18.95 -5.53
N LEU A 15 -17.44 -18.31 -6.64
CA LEU A 15 -18.29 -17.30 -7.27
C LEU A 15 -19.27 -18.00 -8.22
N SER A 16 -20.47 -18.27 -7.71
CA SER A 16 -21.67 -18.40 -8.51
C SER A 16 -22.13 -17.00 -8.93
N LEU A 17 -22.13 -16.71 -10.24
CA LEU A 17 -22.96 -15.66 -10.82
C LEU A 17 -23.76 -16.28 -11.94
N ALA A 18 -25.04 -16.48 -11.65
CA ALA A 18 -26.03 -17.06 -12.53
C ALA A 18 -26.54 -16.04 -13.56
N ILE A 19 -26.60 -16.51 -14.81
CA ILE A 19 -27.71 -16.42 -15.77
C ILE A 19 -28.27 -15.03 -16.11
N GLY A 20 -27.97 -14.58 -17.34
CA GLY A 20 -28.92 -13.84 -18.16
C GLY A 20 -29.47 -14.76 -19.24
N LEU A 21 -30.73 -15.17 -19.12
CA LEU A 21 -31.51 -15.80 -20.19
C LEU A 21 -31.83 -14.71 -21.23
N THR A 22 -31.32 -14.84 -22.46
CA THR A 22 -31.86 -14.10 -23.60
C THR A 22 -32.63 -15.07 -24.49
N SER A 23 -33.95 -14.89 -24.50
CA SER A 23 -34.86 -15.35 -25.54
C SER A 23 -34.47 -14.74 -26.90
N LEU A 24 -34.72 -15.53 -27.96
CA LEU A 24 -34.73 -15.21 -29.38
C LEU A 24 -34.63 -13.73 -29.77
N SER A 25 -33.51 -13.35 -30.39
CA SER A 25 -33.46 -12.53 -31.61
C SER A 25 -32.00 -12.45 -32.08
N GLY A 26 -31.78 -12.60 -33.38
CA GLY A 26 -30.46 -12.73 -33.98
C GLY A 26 -29.55 -11.55 -33.70
N ASN A 27 -28.46 -11.80 -32.99
CA ASN A 27 -27.15 -11.21 -33.27
C ASN A 27 -26.07 -11.97 -32.51
N LYS A 28 -25.11 -12.55 -33.22
CA LYS A 28 -23.91 -13.18 -32.64
C LYS A 28 -23.06 -12.09 -31.99
N VAL A 29 -23.31 -11.79 -30.72
CA VAL A 29 -22.34 -11.11 -29.87
C VAL A 29 -21.49 -12.20 -29.23
N GLU A 30 -20.36 -12.52 -29.86
CA GLU A 30 -19.31 -13.34 -29.24
C GLU A 30 -18.79 -12.62 -27.99
N ALA A 31 -19.33 -12.98 -26.83
CA ALA A 31 -18.75 -12.63 -25.55
C ALA A 31 -17.36 -13.27 -25.48
N LYS A 32 -16.31 -12.48 -25.73
CA LYS A 32 -14.91 -12.86 -25.48
C LYS A 32 -14.74 -13.17 -24.00
N ALA A 33 -14.94 -14.43 -23.62
CA ALA A 33 -14.57 -14.94 -22.32
C ALA A 33 -13.06 -14.71 -22.14
N LYS A 34 -12.69 -13.79 -21.23
CA LYS A 34 -11.29 -13.58 -20.83
C LYS A 34 -10.77 -14.88 -20.22
N LYS A 35 -10.09 -15.72 -21.00
CA LYS A 35 -9.38 -16.90 -20.50
C LYS A 35 -8.39 -16.44 -19.42
N HIS A 36 -8.70 -16.71 -18.15
CA HIS A 36 -7.77 -16.53 -17.06
C HIS A 36 -6.54 -17.40 -17.31
N LYS A 37 -5.43 -16.77 -17.70
CA LYS A 37 -4.17 -17.46 -17.98
C LYS A 37 -3.59 -17.96 -16.66
N LYS A 38 -3.49 -19.28 -16.50
CA LYS A 38 -2.92 -19.92 -15.30
C LYS A 38 -1.44 -19.50 -15.14
N LEU A 39 -1.08 -19.07 -13.95
CA LEU A 39 0.30 -18.68 -13.62
C LEU A 39 1.21 -19.93 -13.56
N THR A 40 2.44 -19.79 -14.08
CA THR A 40 3.51 -20.80 -13.95
C THR A 40 4.04 -20.83 -12.53
N LYS A 41 4.85 -21.85 -12.21
CA LYS A 41 5.47 -21.99 -10.88
C LYS A 41 6.37 -20.80 -10.54
N ILE A 42 7.24 -20.39 -11.47
CA ILE A 42 8.08 -19.19 -11.32
C ILE A 42 7.25 -17.92 -11.13
N GLU A 43 6.15 -17.73 -11.88
CA GLU A 43 5.29 -16.55 -11.71
C GLU A 43 4.64 -16.49 -10.32
N LYS A 44 4.34 -17.64 -9.72
CA LYS A 44 3.79 -17.69 -8.36
C LYS A 44 4.87 -17.34 -7.32
N GLU A 45 6.06 -17.94 -7.42
CA GLU A 45 7.18 -17.68 -6.50
C GLU A 45 7.67 -16.23 -6.60
N LEU A 46 7.76 -15.65 -7.81
CA LEU A 46 8.13 -14.25 -7.97
C LEU A 46 7.05 -13.29 -7.45
N LYS A 47 5.78 -13.68 -7.49
CA LYS A 47 4.70 -12.87 -6.91
C LYS A 47 4.78 -12.82 -5.38
N THR A 48 5.23 -13.89 -4.74
CA THR A 48 5.43 -13.92 -3.28
C THR A 48 6.67 -13.18 -2.84
N ALA A 49 7.71 -13.08 -3.69
CA ALA A 49 8.92 -12.31 -3.41
C ALA A 49 8.75 -10.78 -3.51
N LYS A 50 7.53 -10.28 -3.74
CA LYS A 50 7.26 -8.84 -3.77
C LYS A 50 7.34 -8.26 -2.35
N GLY A 51 8.17 -7.25 -2.17
CA GLY A 51 8.42 -6.58 -0.90
C GLY A 51 9.50 -7.23 -0.05
N GLU A 52 10.12 -8.30 -0.58
CA GLU A 52 11.22 -9.02 0.06
C GLU A 52 12.57 -8.51 -0.47
N PRO A 53 13.68 -8.79 0.26
CA PRO A 53 15.04 -8.54 -0.22
C PRO A 53 15.27 -9.10 -1.63
N LEU A 54 15.96 -8.33 -2.47
CA LEU A 54 16.19 -8.67 -3.87
C LEU A 54 16.83 -10.06 -4.04
N GLN A 55 17.68 -10.49 -3.10
CA GLN A 55 18.34 -11.79 -3.12
C GLN A 55 17.36 -12.96 -3.32
N GLN A 56 16.19 -12.94 -2.66
CA GLN A 56 15.18 -13.98 -2.84
C GLN A 56 14.71 -14.08 -4.30
N THR A 57 14.58 -12.94 -4.98
CA THR A 57 14.18 -12.88 -6.39
C THR A 57 15.30 -13.39 -7.30
N ILE A 58 16.55 -13.05 -7.00
CA ILE A 58 17.74 -13.58 -7.71
C ILE A 58 17.76 -15.10 -7.62
N ASP A 59 17.60 -15.65 -6.41
CA ASP A 59 17.59 -17.10 -6.16
C ASP A 59 16.49 -17.81 -6.94
N ILE A 60 15.27 -17.25 -6.98
CA ILE A 60 14.15 -17.79 -7.77
C ILE A 60 14.48 -17.76 -9.27
N VAL A 61 14.98 -16.65 -9.80
CA VAL A 61 15.32 -16.52 -11.22
C VAL A 61 16.37 -17.56 -11.62
N THR A 62 17.43 -17.69 -10.80
CA THR A 62 18.52 -18.66 -10.99
C THR A 62 18.01 -20.10 -10.94
N LYS A 63 17.23 -20.45 -9.91
CA LYS A 63 16.61 -21.78 -9.74
C LYS A 63 15.83 -22.25 -10.96
N TYR A 64 15.17 -21.34 -11.68
CA TYR A 64 14.38 -21.67 -12.89
C TYR A 64 15.13 -21.47 -14.21
N ASN A 65 16.42 -21.08 -14.15
CA ASN A 65 17.27 -20.81 -15.30
C ASN A 65 16.63 -19.76 -16.25
N TYR A 66 16.18 -18.64 -15.67
CA TYR A 66 15.73 -17.44 -16.39
C TYR A 66 16.83 -16.38 -16.37
N LYS A 67 16.81 -15.46 -17.34
CA LYS A 67 17.64 -14.24 -17.33
C LYS A 67 16.85 -13.06 -16.77
N ALA A 68 17.39 -12.33 -15.81
CA ALA A 68 16.75 -11.13 -15.28
C ALA A 68 17.34 -9.86 -15.88
N LYS A 69 16.51 -8.82 -15.98
CA LYS A 69 16.92 -7.43 -16.11
C LYS A 69 16.33 -6.64 -14.95
N TYR A 70 17.17 -5.86 -14.29
CA TYR A 70 16.83 -5.13 -13.07
C TYR A 70 16.69 -3.66 -13.38
N TYR A 71 15.65 -3.04 -12.83
CA TYR A 71 15.36 -1.63 -13.07
C TYR A 71 15.12 -0.90 -11.76
N ASN A 72 15.97 0.07 -11.46
CA ASN A 72 15.76 0.98 -10.34
C ASN A 72 15.14 2.28 -10.86
N GLN A 73 13.94 2.61 -10.41
CA GLN A 73 13.21 3.83 -10.81
C GLN A 73 13.09 4.07 -12.33
N GLY A 74 13.19 3.00 -13.15
CA GLY A 74 13.07 3.07 -14.61
C GLY A 74 14.39 2.93 -15.36
N GLU A 75 15.52 3.10 -14.67
CA GLU A 75 16.87 2.97 -15.22
C GLU A 75 17.33 1.50 -15.19
N ASP A 76 18.04 1.05 -16.22
CA ASP A 76 18.58 -0.32 -16.27
C ASP A 76 19.77 -0.41 -15.31
N ALA A 77 19.61 -1.24 -14.28
CA ALA A 77 20.60 -1.46 -13.23
C ALA A 77 21.26 -2.84 -13.32
N THR A 78 21.01 -3.58 -14.42
CA THR A 78 21.39 -4.99 -14.53
C THR A 78 22.88 -5.22 -14.35
N ASP A 79 23.73 -4.34 -14.87
CA ASP A 79 25.19 -4.55 -14.90
C ASP A 79 25.87 -4.30 -13.55
N TYR A 80 25.21 -3.61 -12.62
CA TYR A 80 25.73 -3.31 -11.28
C TYR A 80 24.82 -3.80 -10.16
N ILE A 81 23.83 -4.64 -10.49
CA ILE A 81 22.83 -5.10 -9.52
C ILE A 81 23.47 -5.84 -8.36
N ASP A 82 24.50 -6.65 -8.62
CA ASP A 82 25.19 -7.44 -7.59
C ASP A 82 25.86 -6.56 -6.54
N ALA A 83 26.30 -5.35 -6.91
CA ALA A 83 26.91 -4.40 -6.00
C ALA A 83 25.90 -3.71 -5.08
N ILE A 84 24.62 -3.68 -5.47
CA ILE A 84 23.56 -2.98 -4.73
C ILE A 84 22.48 -3.92 -4.19
N ALA A 85 22.52 -5.21 -4.52
CA ALA A 85 21.42 -6.13 -4.30
C ALA A 85 21.01 -6.24 -2.83
N ASP A 86 21.99 -6.18 -1.92
CA ASP A 86 21.76 -6.25 -0.50
C ASP A 86 20.85 -5.13 0.02
N ASP A 87 20.87 -3.96 -0.63
CA ASP A 87 20.09 -2.77 -0.25
C ASP A 87 18.82 -2.56 -1.07
N MET A 88 18.45 -3.54 -1.89
CA MET A 88 17.31 -3.46 -2.78
C MET A 88 16.16 -4.37 -2.34
N ILE A 89 14.95 -3.89 -2.58
CA ILE A 89 13.70 -4.60 -2.40
C ILE A 89 13.04 -4.83 -3.77
N THR A 90 12.52 -6.04 -3.98
CA THR A 90 11.76 -6.35 -5.18
C THR A 90 10.37 -5.73 -5.14
N VAL A 91 10.06 -4.83 -6.07
CA VAL A 91 8.76 -4.14 -6.14
C VAL A 91 7.80 -4.83 -7.10
N LYS A 92 8.32 -5.28 -8.24
CA LYS A 92 7.48 -5.85 -9.30
C LYS A 92 8.28 -6.77 -10.19
N THR A 93 7.65 -7.85 -10.65
CA THR A 93 8.24 -8.79 -11.60
C THR A 93 7.33 -9.00 -12.80
N LYS A 94 7.89 -9.07 -14.01
CA LYS A 94 7.18 -9.46 -15.23
C LYS A 94 7.94 -10.58 -15.94
N VAL A 95 7.29 -11.73 -16.12
CA VAL A 95 7.90 -12.92 -16.72
C VAL A 95 7.57 -13.02 -18.20
N ASN A 96 8.59 -13.17 -19.04
CA ASN A 96 8.47 -13.57 -20.44
C ASN A 96 8.88 -15.04 -20.59
N LYS A 97 7.86 -15.91 -20.64
CA LYS A 97 8.03 -17.37 -20.75
C LYS A 97 8.74 -17.80 -22.03
N LYS A 98 8.43 -17.15 -23.16
CA LYS A 98 8.98 -17.50 -24.47
C LYS A 98 10.49 -17.25 -24.53
N LYS A 99 10.93 -16.11 -23.98
CA LYS A 99 12.34 -15.70 -23.98
C LYS A 99 13.09 -16.14 -22.72
N LYS A 100 12.43 -16.85 -21.80
CA LYS A 100 12.92 -17.14 -20.44
C LYS A 100 13.58 -15.92 -19.76
N THR A 101 12.92 -14.77 -19.85
CA THR A 101 13.41 -13.51 -19.25
C THR A 101 12.46 -12.99 -18.18
N VAL A 102 12.99 -12.29 -17.19
CA VAL A 102 12.23 -11.60 -16.14
C VAL A 102 12.66 -10.14 -16.11
N ARG A 103 11.71 -9.21 -16.13
CA ARG A 103 11.96 -7.83 -15.73
C ARG A 103 11.65 -7.71 -14.24
N VAL A 104 12.60 -7.20 -13.47
CA VAL A 104 12.48 -6.95 -12.04
C VAL A 104 12.60 -5.44 -11.81
N ASP A 105 11.56 -4.81 -11.31
CA ASP A 105 11.63 -3.43 -10.83
C ASP A 105 11.98 -3.48 -9.34
N VAL A 106 13.02 -2.73 -8.94
CA VAL A 106 13.56 -2.67 -7.58
C VAL A 106 13.50 -1.25 -7.03
N LEU A 107 13.58 -1.13 -5.72
CA LEU A 107 13.80 0.13 -5.01
C LEU A 107 14.78 -0.13 -3.86
N ASP A 108 15.54 0.89 -3.50
CA ASP A 108 16.30 0.90 -2.26
C ASP A 108 15.37 0.71 -1.05
N LYS A 109 15.86 0.04 0.00
CA LYS A 109 15.11 -0.25 1.23
C LYS A 109 14.46 1.00 1.82
N GLU A 110 15.17 2.12 1.85
CA GLU A 110 14.70 3.38 2.43
C GLU A 110 13.54 3.98 1.64
N THR A 111 13.67 4.10 0.32
CA THR A 111 12.61 4.58 -0.58
C THR A 111 11.43 3.62 -0.58
N TYR A 112 11.68 2.31 -0.54
CA TYR A 112 10.62 1.31 -0.42
C TYR A 112 9.86 1.49 0.90
N ALA A 113 10.57 1.60 2.03
CA ALA A 113 10.00 1.82 3.35
C ALA A 113 9.19 3.11 3.37
N SER A 114 9.73 4.23 2.89
CA SER A 114 9.03 5.52 2.82
C SER A 114 7.75 5.47 1.98
N LYS A 115 7.78 4.83 0.80
CA LYS A 115 6.58 4.66 -0.04
C LYS A 115 5.53 3.78 0.62
N HIS A 116 5.95 2.70 1.28
CA HIS A 116 5.04 1.76 1.94
C HIS A 116 4.56 2.23 3.31
N ALA A 117 5.32 3.07 3.98
CA ALA A 117 4.97 3.70 5.25
C ALA A 117 3.64 4.44 5.13
N LYS A 118 3.38 5.08 3.98
CA LYS A 118 2.08 5.68 3.67
C LYS A 118 0.92 4.72 3.61
N ASP A 119 1.10 3.59 2.93
CA ASP A 119 0.05 2.59 2.82
C ASP A 119 -0.17 1.87 4.16
N ILE A 120 0.88 1.64 4.94
CA ILE A 120 0.82 1.06 6.27
C ILE A 120 0.10 2.01 7.23
N LEU A 121 0.48 3.29 7.25
CA LEU A 121 -0.15 4.28 8.10
C LEU A 121 -1.63 4.44 7.74
N LYS A 122 -1.98 4.55 6.46
CA LYS A 122 -3.38 4.61 6.02
C LYS A 122 -4.22 3.40 6.45
N LYS A 123 -3.61 2.21 6.56
CA LYS A 123 -4.29 1.02 7.07
C LYS A 123 -4.47 1.06 8.59
N LYS A 124 -3.46 1.55 9.33
CA LYS A 124 -3.49 1.64 10.79
C LYS A 124 -4.37 2.77 11.30
N LEU A 125 -4.35 3.90 10.60
CA LEU A 125 -5.09 5.11 10.90
C LEU A 125 -5.44 5.80 9.58
N PRO A 126 -6.65 5.57 9.05
CA PRO A 126 -7.14 6.26 7.87
C PRO A 126 -7.03 7.79 8.03
N GLU A 127 -6.74 8.50 6.94
CA GLU A 127 -6.53 9.95 6.98
C GLU A 127 -7.75 10.71 7.52
N ASN A 128 -8.97 10.27 7.16
CA ASN A 128 -10.21 10.82 7.68
C ASN A 128 -10.36 10.65 9.19
N GLU A 129 -9.85 9.55 9.73
CA GLU A 129 -9.89 9.25 11.16
C GLU A 129 -8.88 10.12 11.92
N ALA A 130 -7.69 10.32 11.36
CA ALA A 130 -6.73 11.28 11.89
C ALA A 130 -7.31 12.71 11.97
N TRP A 131 -8.06 13.12 10.94
CA TRP A 131 -8.77 14.41 10.94
C TRP A 131 -9.91 14.48 11.95
N ARG A 132 -10.65 13.38 12.17
CA ARG A 132 -11.68 13.28 13.19
C ARG A 132 -11.10 13.53 14.58
N ILE A 133 -9.99 12.88 14.91
CA ILE A 133 -9.26 13.05 16.17
C ILE A 133 -8.88 14.52 16.39
N VAL A 134 -8.33 15.19 15.37
CA VAL A 134 -8.01 16.62 15.46
C VAL A 134 -9.25 17.47 15.71
N GLN A 135 -10.34 17.25 14.96
CA GLN A 135 -11.55 18.05 15.11
C GLN A 135 -12.16 17.88 16.51
N GLU A 136 -12.16 16.66 17.07
CA GLU A 136 -12.65 16.38 18.41
C GLU A 136 -11.81 17.10 19.48
N ALA A 137 -10.50 16.92 19.45
CA ALA A 137 -9.60 17.57 20.40
C ALA A 137 -9.67 19.10 20.33
N MET A 138 -9.78 19.67 19.13
CA MET A 138 -9.91 21.12 18.97
C MET A 138 -11.27 21.64 19.43
N THR A 139 -12.33 20.85 19.26
CA THR A 139 -13.67 21.18 19.75
C THR A 139 -13.70 21.17 21.28
N GLU A 140 -12.99 20.23 21.91
CA GLU A 140 -12.82 20.16 23.37
C GLU A 140 -12.02 21.37 23.89
N LYS A 141 -10.88 21.69 23.26
CA LYS A 141 -9.98 22.77 23.69
C LYS A 141 -10.54 24.17 23.46
N TYR A 142 -11.18 24.41 22.32
CA TYR A 142 -11.61 25.76 21.89
C TYR A 142 -13.13 25.95 21.79
N GLY A 143 -13.91 24.89 22.03
CA GLY A 143 -15.36 24.87 21.97
C GLY A 143 -15.92 24.60 20.56
N THR A 144 -17.23 24.35 20.49
CA THR A 144 -17.97 23.97 19.27
C THR A 144 -17.97 25.01 18.14
N LYS A 145 -17.55 26.24 18.43
CA LYS A 145 -17.40 27.31 17.42
C LYS A 145 -16.06 27.24 16.67
N PHE A 146 -15.13 26.39 17.10
CA PHE A 146 -13.86 26.18 16.44
C PHE A 146 -14.00 25.20 15.28
N ARG A 147 -13.76 25.68 14.06
CA ARG A 147 -13.88 24.86 12.84
C ARG A 147 -12.51 24.59 12.26
N VAL A 148 -12.17 23.32 12.06
CA VAL A 148 -10.97 22.89 11.34
C VAL A 148 -11.34 22.70 9.85
N ARG A 149 -10.66 23.42 8.96
CA ARG A 149 -10.76 23.26 7.51
C ARG A 149 -9.44 22.69 6.99
N PHE A 150 -9.52 21.48 6.50
CA PHE A 150 -8.37 20.69 6.07
C PHE A 150 -7.61 21.36 4.92
N LEU A 151 -6.29 21.49 5.04
CA LEU A 151 -5.43 21.95 3.94
C LEU A 151 -4.60 20.83 3.37
N THR A 152 -3.89 20.08 4.22
CA THR A 152 -2.91 19.10 3.76
C THR A 152 -2.66 18.02 4.82
N ALA A 153 -2.51 16.78 4.39
CA ALA A 153 -2.00 15.67 5.19
C ALA A 153 -0.73 15.10 4.56
N LYS A 154 0.32 14.96 5.37
CA LYS A 154 1.60 14.36 4.99
C LYS A 154 2.05 13.39 6.09
N ILE A 155 3.04 12.58 5.76
CA ILE A 155 3.64 11.62 6.69
C ILE A 155 5.00 12.17 7.08
N SER A 156 5.38 11.93 8.33
CA SER A 156 6.71 12.31 8.83
C SER A 156 7.80 11.78 7.91
N ALA A 157 8.75 12.64 7.55
CA ALA A 157 9.98 12.21 6.89
C ALA A 157 10.99 11.60 7.89
N ASP A 158 10.79 11.84 9.19
CA ASP A 158 11.84 11.73 10.21
C ASP A 158 11.78 10.39 10.97
N ASN A 159 11.72 9.26 10.26
CA ASN A 159 11.65 7.89 10.83
C ASN A 159 10.36 7.53 11.62
N GLU A 160 9.45 8.48 11.89
CA GLU A 160 8.11 8.19 12.45
C GLU A 160 7.10 7.67 11.40
N GLY A 161 7.55 7.52 10.14
CA GLY A 161 6.72 7.38 8.94
C GLY A 161 5.72 6.21 8.96
N ASN A 162 5.89 5.23 9.84
CA ASN A 162 5.00 4.08 9.96
C ASN A 162 3.83 4.26 10.94
N SER A 163 3.72 5.43 11.58
CA SER A 163 2.70 5.68 12.60
C SER A 163 2.18 7.11 12.71
N VAL A 164 2.80 8.14 12.13
CA VAL A 164 2.39 9.54 12.41
C VAL A 164 1.90 10.30 11.18
N TRP A 165 0.71 10.89 11.30
CA TRP A 165 0.17 11.89 10.39
C TRP A 165 0.58 13.30 10.80
N PHE A 166 1.06 14.07 9.84
CA PHE A 166 1.30 15.51 9.94
C PHE A 166 0.21 16.23 9.18
N LEU A 167 -0.62 16.96 9.91
CA LEU A 167 -1.85 17.54 9.42
C LEU A 167 -1.77 19.06 9.53
N LYS A 168 -2.02 19.77 8.42
CA LYS A 168 -2.09 21.24 8.39
C LYS A 168 -3.49 21.67 8.01
N ALA A 169 -4.07 22.59 8.78
CA ALA A 169 -5.43 23.08 8.57
C ALA A 169 -5.53 24.60 8.74
N LYS A 170 -6.53 25.19 8.07
CA LYS A 170 -7.03 26.52 8.45
C LYS A 170 -8.11 26.33 9.50
N CYS A 171 -7.97 27.02 10.60
CA CYS A 171 -8.92 26.98 11.69
C CYS A 171 -9.65 28.32 11.81
N LYS A 172 -10.85 28.32 12.38
CA LYS A 172 -11.62 29.55 12.60
C LYS A 172 -12.35 29.50 13.93
N LYS A 173 -12.24 30.58 14.71
CA LYS A 173 -13.01 30.80 15.95
C LYS A 173 -13.74 32.14 15.82
N GLY A 174 -15.06 32.11 15.66
CA GLY A 174 -15.81 33.34 15.41
C GLY A 174 -15.41 34.00 14.09
N LYS A 175 -14.83 35.21 14.13
CA LYS A 175 -14.30 35.90 12.94
C LYS A 175 -12.79 35.70 12.74
N THR A 176 -12.07 35.33 13.79
CA THR A 176 -10.61 35.15 13.77
C THR A 176 -10.21 33.86 13.07
N LYS A 177 -9.17 33.95 12.24
CA LYS A 177 -8.60 32.82 11.48
C LYS A 177 -7.32 32.37 12.15
N TYR A 178 -7.05 31.09 12.06
CA TYR A 178 -5.88 30.44 12.63
C TYR A 178 -5.31 29.47 11.61
N VAL A 179 -4.04 29.12 11.77
CA VAL A 179 -3.42 27.96 11.15
C VAL A 179 -3.13 26.95 12.26
N GLY A 180 -3.50 25.70 12.00
CA GLY A 180 -3.23 24.58 12.89
C GLY A 180 -2.27 23.59 12.23
N GLU A 181 -1.26 23.16 12.98
CA GLU A 181 -0.34 22.10 12.63
C GLU A 181 -0.42 21.02 13.72
N PHE A 182 -0.75 19.79 13.30
CA PHE A 182 -1.08 18.70 14.20
C PHE A 182 -0.29 17.45 13.86
N LYS A 183 0.08 16.70 14.90
CA LYS A 183 0.64 15.34 14.77
C LYS A 183 -0.29 14.33 15.40
N VAL A 184 -0.72 13.34 14.62
CA VAL A 184 -1.58 12.25 15.11
C VAL A 184 -0.84 10.92 14.96
N GLN A 185 -0.57 10.28 16.08
CA GLN A 185 0.08 8.97 16.13
C GLN A 185 -0.96 7.85 16.12
N ALA A 186 -0.82 6.91 15.19
CA ALA A 186 -1.62 5.69 15.10
C ALA A 186 -1.28 4.74 16.26
N ASP A 187 -2.32 4.18 16.88
CA ASP A 187 -2.18 3.20 17.97
C ASP A 187 -2.09 1.74 17.48
N GLY A 188 -2.31 1.52 16.19
CA GLY A 188 -2.24 0.21 15.54
C GLY A 188 -3.58 -0.52 15.37
N ASN A 189 -4.69 -0.01 15.92
CA ASN A 189 -6.01 -0.65 15.91
C ASN A 189 -7.10 0.15 15.17
N GLY A 190 -6.72 1.01 14.23
CA GLY A 190 -7.68 1.90 13.56
C GLY A 190 -7.89 3.22 14.28
N GLY A 191 -7.29 3.40 15.46
CA GLY A 191 -7.35 4.62 16.26
C GLY A 191 -6.03 5.39 16.26
N GLY A 192 -6.01 6.49 17.00
CA GLY A 192 -4.82 7.30 17.16
C GLY A 192 -4.97 8.35 18.25
N THR A 193 -3.86 8.99 18.55
CA THR A 193 -3.76 10.02 19.59
C THR A 193 -3.15 11.28 19.00
N LEU A 194 -3.78 12.43 19.29
CA LEU A 194 -3.18 13.73 19.01
C LEU A 194 -2.02 13.94 19.97
N ILE A 195 -0.80 14.03 19.44
CA ILE A 195 0.42 14.17 20.24
C ILE A 195 1.02 15.57 20.16
N GLU A 196 0.59 16.40 19.19
CA GLU A 196 1.01 17.79 19.05
C GLU A 196 -0.09 18.62 18.38
N ASP A 197 -0.33 19.83 18.89
CA ASP A 197 -1.39 20.74 18.42
C ASP A 197 -0.97 22.23 18.42
N ASN A 198 -0.13 22.61 17.47
CA ASN A 198 0.30 23.99 17.32
C ASN A 198 -0.75 24.80 16.56
N VAL A 199 -1.46 25.69 17.26
CA VAL A 199 -2.47 26.58 16.67
C VAL A 199 -2.06 28.03 16.90
N TYR A 200 -1.94 28.79 15.81
CA TYR A 200 -1.54 30.19 15.83
C TYR A 200 -2.46 31.02 14.94
N GLU A 201 -2.64 32.31 15.27
CA GLU A 201 -3.48 33.23 14.50
C GLU A 201 -2.88 33.45 13.10
N GLU A 202 -3.73 33.53 12.08
CA GLU A 202 -3.31 33.84 10.71
C GLU A 202 -3.21 35.38 10.61
N ASP A 203 -1.99 35.91 10.44
CA ASP A 203 -1.71 37.33 10.23
C ASP A 203 -2.48 37.94 9.04
#